data_AF-A0A537Z1S8-F1
#
_entry.id   AF-A0A537Z1S8-F1
#
_cell.length_a   1.000
_cell.length_b   1.000
_cell.length_c   1.000
_cell.angle_alpha   90.00
_cell.angle_beta   90.00
_cell.angle_gamma   90.00
#
_symmetry.space_group_name_H-M   'P 1'
#
loop_
_entity.id
_entity.type
_entity.pdbx_description
1 polymer ?
#
loop_
_entity_poly.entity_id
_entity_poly.type
_entity_poly.pdbx_seq_one_letter_code
_entity_poly.pdbx_strand_id
1 'polypeptide(L)'
;MTLVIGDVFTHAHIGLTATISAVIALGVGIWRFQGKRRWLEALVVAVLVGGTVYLWRASANMPQLNNDGIPGFSANDWLAPVVTFVVLSVYADLVPPVNQRRFAQVRAAATIAAFAVNVITI
;
A
#
# COMPACT_ATOMS: atom_id res chain seq x y z
N MET A 1 28.92 24.35 2.95
CA MET A 1 28.10 23.14 3.18
C MET A 1 26.65 23.56 3.00
N THR A 2 26.14 23.45 1.78
CA THR A 2 24.73 23.74 1.46
C THR A 2 23.88 22.65 2.11
N LEU A 3 23.00 23.03 3.04
CA LEU A 3 21.95 22.14 3.52
C LEU A 3 21.03 21.88 2.34
N VAL A 4 21.19 20.72 1.69
CA VAL A 4 20.13 20.18 0.85
C VAL A 4 19.02 19.82 1.83
N ILE A 5 18.02 20.69 1.97
CA ILE A 5 16.75 20.32 2.58
C ILE A 5 16.15 19.31 1.61
N GLY A 6 16.42 18.02 1.83
CA GLY A 6 15.90 17.01 0.92
C GLY A 6 14.38 16.95 1.02
N ASP A 7 13.73 16.86 -0.13
CA ASP A 7 12.28 16.88 -0.22
C ASP A 7 11.67 15.71 0.55
N VAL A 8 10.98 16.05 1.64
CA VAL A 8 10.15 15.13 2.43
C VAL A 8 8.70 15.43 2.15
N PHE A 9 7.89 14.38 2.02
CA PHE A 9 6.46 14.54 1.83
C PHE A 9 5.78 14.92 3.15
N THR A 10 4.72 15.72 3.09
CA THR A 10 3.91 15.97 4.28
C THR A 10 3.14 14.71 4.67
N HIS A 11 2.88 14.53 5.97
CA HIS A 11 2.02 13.43 6.44
C HIS A 11 0.61 13.49 5.83
N ALA A 12 0.12 14.69 5.48
CA ALA A 12 -1.15 14.84 4.80
C ALA A 12 -1.12 14.24 3.38
N HIS A 13 -0.05 14.50 2.62
CA HIS A 13 0.14 13.91 1.29
C HIS A 13 0.27 12.37 1.39
N ILE A 14 1.08 11.87 2.33
CA ILE A 14 1.21 10.42 2.59
C ILE A 14 -0.13 9.80 3.01
N GLY A 15 -0.88 10.48 3.88
CA GLY A 15 -2.20 10.06 4.32
C GLY A 15 -3.21 9.96 3.17
N LEU A 16 -3.15 10.89 2.22
CA LEU A 16 -3.99 10.87 1.03
C LEU A 16 -3.70 9.64 0.17
N THR A 17 -2.43 9.35 -0.13
CA THR A 17 -2.06 8.22 -1.01
C THR A 17 -2.35 6.87 -0.34
N ALA A 18 -2.16 6.78 0.98
CA ALA A 18 -2.59 5.64 1.79
C ALA A 18 -4.11 5.44 1.74
N THR A 19 -4.89 6.52 1.87
CA THR A 19 -6.35 6.49 1.82
C THR A 19 -6.86 6.03 0.45
N ILE A 20 -6.29 6.58 -0.64
CA ILE A 20 -6.64 6.17 -2.00
C ILE A 20 -6.35 4.67 -2.20
N SER A 21 -5.18 4.21 -1.77
CA SER A 21 -4.80 2.79 -1.85
C SER A 21 -5.78 1.89 -1.08
N ALA A 22 -6.19 2.31 0.13
CA ALA A 22 -7.16 1.60 0.95
C ALA A 22 -8.55 1.54 0.31
N VAL A 23 -9.03 2.65 -0.27
CA VAL A 23 -10.33 2.72 -0.95
C VAL A 23 -10.36 1.83 -2.19
N ILE A 24 -9.30 1.82 -3.00
CA ILE A 24 -9.20 0.93 -4.15
C ILE A 24 -9.20 -0.53 -3.69
N ALA A 25 -8.41 -0.87 -2.66
CA ALA A 25 -8.36 -2.22 -2.11
C ALA A 25 -9.71 -2.67 -1.54
N LEU A 26 -10.45 -1.77 -0.88
CA LEU A 26 -11.81 -2.01 -0.41
C LEU A 26 -12.74 -2.35 -1.59
N GLY A 27 -12.73 -1.55 -2.65
CA GLY A 27 -13.55 -1.77 -3.84
C GLY A 27 -13.25 -3.11 -4.51
N VAL A 28 -11.96 -3.44 -4.67
CA VAL A 28 -11.52 -4.74 -5.20
C VAL A 28 -11.98 -5.89 -4.30
N GLY A 29 -11.83 -5.75 -2.97
CA GLY A 29 -12.29 -6.74 -2.01
C GLY A 29 -13.81 -6.97 -2.08
N ILE A 30 -14.59 -5.91 -2.15
CA ILE A 30 -16.06 -5.97 -2.29
C ILE A 30 -16.46 -6.67 -3.59
N TRP A 31 -15.77 -6.37 -4.70
CA TRP A 31 -16.02 -7.00 -5.99
C TRP A 31 -15.68 -8.49 -5.99
N ARG A 32 -14.60 -8.88 -5.28
CA ARG A 32 -14.00 -10.20 -5.45
C ARG A 32 -14.38 -11.20 -4.35
N PHE A 33 -14.58 -10.77 -3.11
CA PHE A 33 -15.06 -11.63 -2.03
C PHE A 33 -16.56 -11.94 -2.17
N GLN A 34 -17.00 -13.04 -1.56
CA GLN A 34 -18.38 -13.52 -1.64
C GLN A 34 -18.88 -14.01 -0.29
N GLY A 35 -20.20 -14.11 -0.15
CA GLY A 35 -20.85 -14.60 1.06
C GLY A 35 -20.96 -13.56 2.17
N LYS A 36 -21.32 -14.04 3.37
CA LYS A 36 -21.69 -13.19 4.51
C LYS A 36 -20.53 -12.36 5.06
N ARG A 37 -19.28 -12.82 4.89
CA ARG A 37 -18.08 -12.14 5.41
C ARG A 37 -17.44 -11.16 4.42
N ARG A 38 -17.98 -11.00 3.21
CA ARG A 38 -17.35 -10.21 2.13
C ARG A 38 -16.92 -8.81 2.56
N TRP A 39 -17.76 -8.13 3.33
CA TRP A 39 -17.54 -6.75 3.74
C TRP A 39 -16.44 -6.65 4.80
N LEU A 40 -16.43 -7.61 5.73
CA LEU A 40 -15.41 -7.68 6.76
C LEU A 40 -14.04 -8.02 6.14
N GLU A 41 -13.97 -9.00 5.24
CA GLU A 41 -12.73 -9.36 4.54
C GLU A 41 -12.20 -8.18 3.71
N ALA A 42 -13.07 -7.48 2.98
CA ALA A 42 -12.69 -6.31 2.20
C ALA A 42 -12.22 -5.15 3.09
N LEU A 43 -12.88 -4.92 4.22
CA LEU A 43 -12.48 -3.88 5.19
C LEU A 43 -11.12 -4.18 5.82
N VAL A 44 -10.87 -5.44 6.20
CA VAL A 44 -9.57 -5.84 6.75
C VAL A 44 -8.46 -5.61 5.71
N VAL A 45 -8.66 -6.02 4.46
CA VAL A 45 -7.70 -5.74 3.39
C VAL A 45 -7.47 -4.24 3.22
N ALA A 46 -8.53 -3.43 3.20
CA ALA A 46 -8.41 -1.98 3.06
C ALA A 46 -7.59 -1.34 4.20
N VAL A 47 -7.85 -1.75 5.45
CA VAL A 47 -7.11 -1.27 6.63
C VAL A 47 -5.65 -1.70 6.57
N LEU A 48 -5.37 -2.95 6.21
CA LEU A 48 -3.99 -3.45 6.08
C LEU A 48 -3.24 -2.72 4.97
N VAL A 49 -3.86 -2.50 3.81
CA VAL A 49 -3.23 -1.77 2.69
C VAL A 49 -2.97 -0.32 3.08
N GLY A 50 -3.99 0.41 3.56
CA GLY A 50 -3.82 1.81 3.95
C GLY A 50 -2.81 1.99 5.08
N GLY A 51 -2.89 1.15 6.12
CA GLY A 51 -1.96 1.17 7.24
C GLY A 51 -0.53 0.87 6.80
N THR A 52 -0.33 -0.13 5.93
CA THR A 52 1.00 -0.49 5.43
C THR A 52 1.60 0.64 4.60
N VAL A 53 0.85 1.19 3.64
CA VAL A 53 1.30 2.30 2.80
C VAL A 53 1.66 3.50 3.68
N TYR A 54 0.79 3.89 4.60
CA TYR A 54 1.05 5.04 5.48
C TYR A 54 2.30 4.82 6.35
N LEU A 55 2.37 3.68 7.05
CA LEU A 55 3.46 3.39 7.99
C LEU A 55 4.81 3.29 7.27
N TRP A 56 4.84 2.60 6.12
CA TRP A 56 6.05 2.52 5.31
C TRP A 56 6.47 3.92 4.84
N ARG A 57 5.57 4.62 4.15
CA ARG A 57 5.86 5.94 3.57
C ARG A 57 6.29 6.94 4.64
N ALA A 58 5.63 6.96 5.79
CA ALA A 58 5.96 7.86 6.90
C ALA A 58 7.30 7.51 7.57
N SER A 59 7.61 6.21 7.75
CA SER A 59 8.87 5.78 8.37
C SER A 59 10.09 5.96 7.44
N ALA A 60 9.88 5.80 6.14
CA ALA A 60 10.92 5.95 5.11
C ALA A 60 10.99 7.36 4.51
N ASN A 61 10.23 8.33 5.05
CA ASN A 61 10.19 9.71 4.55
C ASN A 61 11.45 10.52 4.94
N MET A 62 12.57 10.16 4.35
CA MET A 62 13.86 10.83 4.56
C MET A 62 14.50 11.21 3.22
N PRO A 63 15.24 12.34 3.17
CA PRO A 63 15.92 12.82 1.97
C PRO A 63 16.63 11.76 1.14
N GLN A 64 17.34 10.85 1.80
CA GLN A 64 18.19 9.83 1.18
C GLN A 64 17.39 8.76 0.45
N LEU A 65 16.18 8.45 0.93
CA LEU A 65 15.31 7.45 0.32
C LEU A 65 14.35 8.06 -0.70
N ASN A 66 14.06 9.35 -0.60
CA ASN A 66 13.24 10.09 -1.56
C ASN A 66 14.07 10.58 -2.77
N ASN A 67 15.37 10.87 -2.58
CA ASN A 67 16.29 11.35 -3.62
C ASN A 67 17.44 10.35 -3.82
N ASP A 68 17.10 9.10 -4.12
CA ASP A 68 18.05 7.98 -4.24
C ASP A 68 18.80 7.95 -5.59
N GLY A 69 18.67 9.02 -6.39
CA GLY A 69 19.34 9.17 -7.67
C GLY A 69 18.56 8.61 -8.86
N ILE A 70 17.33 8.12 -8.67
CA ILE A 70 16.44 7.72 -9.75
C ILE A 70 15.47 8.88 -10.07
N PRO A 71 15.58 9.57 -11.22
CA PRO A 71 14.70 10.68 -11.53
C PRO A 71 13.23 10.26 -11.62
N GLY A 72 12.36 10.92 -10.84
CA GLY A 72 10.91 10.67 -10.84
C GLY A 72 10.48 9.42 -10.08
N PHE A 73 11.38 8.75 -9.36
CA PHE A 73 11.07 7.59 -8.55
C PHE A 73 11.87 7.61 -7.25
N SER A 74 11.44 6.84 -6.25
CA SER A 74 12.21 6.71 -5.02
C SER A 74 12.10 5.30 -4.43
N ALA A 75 13.16 4.83 -3.78
CA ALA A 75 13.18 3.56 -3.07
C ALA A 75 12.04 3.46 -2.04
N ASN A 76 11.68 4.60 -1.43
CA ASN A 76 10.51 4.71 -0.56
C ASN A 76 9.21 4.32 -1.28
N ASP A 77 8.97 4.91 -2.46
CA ASP A 77 7.77 4.64 -3.27
C ASP A 77 7.72 3.19 -3.80
N TRP A 78 8.86 2.69 -4.29
CA TRP A 78 8.97 1.34 -4.86
C TRP A 78 8.74 0.24 -3.83
N LEU A 79 9.13 0.44 -2.58
CA LEU A 79 8.97 -0.57 -1.54
C LEU A 79 7.56 -0.61 -0.93
N ALA A 80 6.79 0.49 -0.99
CA ALA A 80 5.41 0.51 -0.49
C ALA A 80 4.51 -0.64 -1.02
N PRO A 81 4.43 -0.93 -2.34
CA PRO A 81 3.66 -2.07 -2.84
C PRO A 81 4.25 -3.43 -2.43
N VAL A 82 5.58 -3.55 -2.35
CA VAL A 82 6.25 -4.80 -1.92
C VAL A 82 5.89 -5.14 -0.48
N VAL A 83 6.00 -4.16 0.43
CA VAL A 83 5.64 -4.34 1.83
C VAL A 83 4.14 -4.63 1.97
N THR A 84 3.29 -3.98 1.16
CA THR A 84 1.85 -4.29 1.10
C THR A 84 1.59 -5.74 0.74
N PHE A 85 2.27 -6.27 -0.29
CA PHE A 85 2.15 -7.67 -0.68
C PHE A 85 2.59 -8.63 0.44
N VAL A 86 3.70 -8.32 1.12
CA VAL A 86 4.22 -9.11 2.25
C VAL A 86 3.23 -9.11 3.40
N VAL A 87 2.72 -7.94 3.82
CA VAL A 87 1.75 -7.84 4.93
C VAL A 87 0.49 -8.65 4.63
N LEU A 88 -0.06 -8.54 3.41
CA LEU A 88 -1.24 -9.32 3.03
C LEU A 88 -0.96 -10.82 2.95
N SER A 89 0.28 -11.22 2.64
CA SER A 89 0.70 -12.62 2.65
C SER A 89 0.79 -13.17 4.08
N VAL A 90 1.48 -12.46 4.96
CA VAL A 90 1.55 -12.80 6.39
C VAL A 90 0.15 -12.88 7.00
N TYR A 91 -0.72 -11.91 6.69
CA TYR A 91 -2.11 -11.95 7.14
C TYR A 91 -2.84 -13.22 6.68
N ALA A 92 -2.69 -13.61 5.40
CA ALA A 92 -3.36 -14.80 4.87
C ALA A 92 -2.84 -16.10 5.48
N ASP A 93 -1.56 -16.15 5.83
CA ASP A 93 -0.95 -17.32 6.47
C ASP A 93 -1.36 -17.44 7.95
N LEU A 94 -1.54 -16.31 8.64
CA LEU A 94 -2.03 -16.27 10.03
C LEU A 94 -3.54 -16.46 10.15
N VAL A 95 -4.29 -15.94 9.18
CA VAL A 95 -5.76 -16.01 9.13
C VAL A 95 -6.16 -16.56 7.76
N PRO A 96 -6.20 -17.90 7.61
CA PRO A 96 -6.50 -18.54 6.33
C PRO A 96 -7.80 -18.03 5.71
N PRO A 97 -7.76 -17.47 4.49
CA PRO A 97 -8.96 -16.94 3.84
C PRO A 97 -9.90 -18.06 3.43
N VAL A 98 -11.21 -17.80 3.50
CA VAL A 98 -12.26 -18.76 3.11
C VAL A 98 -12.07 -19.24 1.67
N ASN A 99 -11.57 -18.36 0.79
CA ASN A 99 -11.21 -18.70 -0.58
C ASN A 99 -9.82 -18.15 -0.93
N GLN A 100 -8.81 -19.03 -0.88
CA GLN A 100 -7.41 -18.69 -1.15
C GLN A 100 -7.20 -18.05 -2.53
N ARG A 101 -7.86 -18.56 -3.57
CA ARG A 101 -7.71 -18.02 -4.94
C ARG A 101 -8.21 -16.58 -5.04
N ARG A 102 -9.37 -16.29 -4.46
CA ARG A 102 -9.94 -14.92 -4.47
C ARG A 102 -9.11 -13.97 -3.64
N PHE A 103 -8.64 -14.42 -2.48
CA PHE A 103 -7.73 -13.61 -1.66
C PHE A 103 -6.42 -13.31 -2.40
N ALA A 104 -5.82 -14.29 -3.06
CA ALA A 104 -4.62 -14.08 -3.87
C ALA A 104 -4.84 -13.06 -5.00
N GLN A 105 -6.02 -13.08 -5.65
CA GLN A 105 -6.42 -12.07 -6.64
C GLN A 105 -6.56 -10.67 -6.03
N VAL A 106 -7.21 -10.55 -4.87
CA VAL A 106 -7.35 -9.28 -4.15
C VAL A 106 -5.98 -8.75 -3.72
N ARG A 107 -5.10 -9.59 -3.16
CA ARG A 107 -3.72 -9.23 -2.80
C ARG A 107 -2.94 -8.71 -4.00
N ALA A 108 -2.98 -9.41 -5.12
CA ALA A 108 -2.30 -8.99 -6.35
C ALA A 108 -2.83 -7.64 -6.85
N ALA A 109 -4.15 -7.48 -6.93
CA ALA A 109 -4.78 -6.24 -7.38
C ALA A 109 -4.51 -5.06 -6.43
N ALA A 110 -4.54 -5.27 -5.11
CA ALA A 110 -4.18 -4.26 -4.13
C ALA A 110 -2.70 -3.85 -4.23
N THR A 111 -1.80 -4.79 -4.52
CA THR A 111 -0.37 -4.51 -4.75
C THR A 111 -0.17 -3.67 -6.00
N ILE A 112 -0.85 -4.01 -7.11
CA ILE A 112 -0.82 -3.22 -8.35
C ILE A 112 -1.38 -1.82 -8.11
N ALA A 113 -2.48 -1.70 -7.35
CA ALA A 113 -3.05 -0.40 -6.99
C ALA A 113 -2.08 0.43 -6.14
N ALA A 114 -1.46 -0.17 -5.12
CA ALA A 114 -0.46 0.50 -4.30
C ALA A 114 0.74 0.97 -5.14
N PHE A 115 1.17 0.18 -6.13
CA PHE A 115 2.21 0.57 -7.08
C PHE A 115 1.78 1.78 -7.91
N ALA A 116 0.61 1.72 -8.55
CA ALA A 116 0.13 2.83 -9.38
C ALA A 116 -0.04 4.13 -8.57
N VAL A 117 -0.57 4.03 -7.35
CA VAL A 117 -0.80 5.20 -6.50
C VAL A 117 0.51 5.77 -5.99
N ASN A 118 1.46 4.94 -5.53
CA ASN A 118 2.66 5.45 -4.87
C ASN A 118 3.83 5.71 -5.81
N VAL A 119 3.90 5.03 -6.97
CA VAL A 119 5.07 5.10 -7.88
C VAL A 119 4.77 5.90 -9.14
N ILE A 120 3.53 5.94 -9.62
CA ILE A 120 3.17 6.63 -10.86
C ILE A 120 2.57 8.01 -10.59
N THR A 121 1.85 8.16 -9.48
CA THR A 121 1.01 9.35 -9.23
C THR A 121 1.68 10.39 -8.34
N ILE A 122 2.67 9.98 -7.54
CA ILE A 122 3.42 10.84 -6.60
C ILE A 122 4.72 11.27 -7.27
#